data_AF-A0A949DXE8-F1
#
_entry.id   AF-A0A949DXE8-F1
#
_cell.length_a   1.000
_cell.length_b   1.000
_cell.length_c   1.000
_cell.angle_alpha   90.00
_cell.angle_beta   90.00
_cell.angle_gamma   90.00
#
_symmetry.space_group_name_H-M   'P 1'
#
loop_
_entity.id
_entity.type
_entity.pdbx_description
1 polymer ?
#
loop_
_entity_poly.entity_id
_entity_poly.type
_entity_poly.pdbx_seq_one_letter_code
_entity_poly.pdbx_strand_id
1 'polypeptide(L)'
;MRGIAISTFIFAFATLLFLFISLQGAFWSLVSRPLTKLTTIFNGIVKGTEPLNQYLPINSKDEIGELTDSFNQMAKHLYNAQEDLKKNAETLRSIFEGISDPLALVNPDCSLEITNQAYREWVAKGVSAVFTKECHAENCDADTLCPICFLEKVMREKRAVSEYWE
;
A
#
# COMPACT_ATOMS: atom_id res chain seq x y z
N MET A 1 -41.51 -7.89 -63.93
CA MET A 1 -40.16 -8.38 -63.62
C MET A 1 -39.29 -7.38 -62.84
N ARG A 2 -39.21 -6.10 -63.23
CA ARG A 2 -38.38 -5.09 -62.52
C ARG A 2 -38.71 -4.90 -61.02
N GLY A 3 -39.99 -4.90 -60.64
CA GLY A 3 -40.39 -4.73 -59.23
C GLY A 3 -39.99 -5.89 -58.31
N ILE A 4 -39.97 -7.12 -58.84
CA ILE A 4 -39.58 -8.33 -58.08
C ILE A 4 -38.07 -8.33 -57.82
N ALA A 5 -37.25 -7.91 -58.78
CA ALA A 5 -35.80 -7.83 -58.61
C ALA A 5 -35.39 -6.75 -57.59
N ILE A 6 -36.12 -5.63 -57.54
CA ILE A 6 -35.85 -4.57 -56.56
C ILE A 6 -36.24 -5.02 -55.15
N SER A 7 -37.38 -5.68 -54.99
CA SER A 7 -37.80 -6.15 -53.66
C SER A 7 -36.85 -7.22 -53.11
N THR A 8 -36.42 -8.19 -53.92
CA THR A 8 -35.44 -9.20 -53.47
C THR A 8 -34.10 -8.58 -53.06
N PHE A 9 -33.63 -7.57 -53.79
CA PHE A 9 -32.41 -6.84 -53.43
C PHE A 9 -32.54 -6.10 -52.10
N ILE A 10 -33.66 -5.40 -51.89
CA ILE A 10 -33.92 -4.69 -50.62
C ILE A 10 -34.01 -5.67 -49.46
N PHE A 11 -34.70 -6.80 -49.63
CA PHE A 11 -34.79 -7.83 -48.59
C PHE A 11 -33.42 -8.39 -48.23
N ALA A 12 -32.59 -8.74 -49.22
CA ALA A 12 -31.24 -9.24 -48.98
C ALA A 12 -30.35 -8.21 -48.27
N PHE A 13 -30.47 -6.94 -48.64
CA PHE A 13 -29.75 -5.87 -47.94
C PHE A 13 -30.23 -5.70 -46.50
N ALA A 14 -31.54 -5.72 -46.27
CA ALA A 14 -32.12 -5.58 -44.95
C ALA A 14 -31.72 -6.74 -44.01
N THR A 15 -31.70 -7.98 -44.51
CA THR A 15 -31.26 -9.14 -43.71
C THR A 15 -29.78 -9.06 -43.38
N LEU A 16 -28.94 -8.67 -44.33
CA LEU A 16 -27.51 -8.48 -44.10
C LEU A 16 -27.23 -7.37 -43.08
N LEU A 17 -27.97 -6.26 -43.16
CA LEU A 17 -27.87 -5.16 -42.22
C LEU A 17 -28.35 -5.57 -40.82
N PHE A 18 -29.44 -6.34 -40.72
CA PHE A 18 -29.90 -6.89 -39.45
C PHE A 18 -28.87 -7.84 -38.81
N LEU A 19 -28.25 -8.71 -39.61
CA LEU A 19 -27.17 -9.60 -39.17
C LEU A 19 -25.98 -8.81 -38.64
N PHE A 20 -25.59 -7.75 -39.35
CA PHE A 20 -24.49 -6.88 -38.95
C PHE A 20 -24.77 -6.19 -37.60
N ILE A 21 -25.97 -5.62 -37.42
CA ILE A 21 -26.35 -4.98 -36.14
C ILE A 21 -26.36 -6.01 -35.00
N SER A 22 -26.86 -7.22 -35.26
CA SER A 22 -26.91 -8.30 -34.28
C SER A 22 -25.51 -8.74 -33.84
N LEU A 23 -24.59 -8.90 -34.80
CA LEU A 23 -23.18 -9.22 -34.53
C LEU A 23 -22.49 -8.12 -33.71
N GLN A 24 -22.72 -6.85 -34.08
CA GLN A 24 -22.16 -5.72 -33.34
C GLN A 24 -22.68 -5.67 -31.89
N GLY A 25 -23.98 -5.89 -31.69
CA GLY A 25 -24.58 -5.94 -30.36
C GLY A 25 -24.02 -7.10 -29.51
N ALA A 26 -23.86 -8.27 -30.11
CA ALA A 26 -23.26 -9.43 -29.46
C ALA A 26 -21.80 -9.16 -29.06
N PHE A 27 -20.98 -8.62 -29.97
CA PHE A 27 -19.59 -8.27 -29.70
C PHE A 27 -19.47 -7.27 -28.55
N TRP A 28 -20.32 -6.24 -28.53
CA TRP A 28 -20.33 -5.27 -27.45
C TRP A 28 -20.66 -5.91 -26.09
N SER A 29 -21.67 -6.79 -26.06
CA SER A 29 -22.12 -7.42 -24.81
C SER A 29 -21.17 -8.48 -24.28
N LEU A 30 -20.56 -9.27 -25.17
CA LEU A 30 -19.73 -10.41 -24.80
C LEU A 30 -18.27 -10.04 -24.56
N VAL A 31 -17.76 -9.00 -25.23
CA VAL A 31 -16.33 -8.65 -25.19
C VAL A 31 -16.10 -7.24 -24.62
N SER A 32 -16.70 -6.22 -25.25
CA SER A 32 -16.37 -4.83 -24.92
C SER A 32 -16.81 -4.43 -23.50
N ARG A 33 -18.04 -4.79 -23.10
CA ARG A 33 -18.58 -4.50 -21.77
C ARG A 33 -17.76 -5.10 -20.62
N PRO A 34 -17.48 -6.42 -20.58
CA PRO A 34 -16.73 -7.01 -19.47
C PRO A 34 -15.30 -6.47 -19.37
N LEU A 35 -14.60 -6.29 -20.50
CA LEU A 35 -13.27 -5.68 -20.52
C LEU A 35 -13.27 -4.25 -19.98
N THR A 36 -14.21 -3.41 -20.44
CA THR A 36 -14.32 -2.03 -19.96
C THR A 36 -14.57 -1.97 -18.47
N LYS A 37 -15.41 -2.87 -17.93
CA LYS A 37 -15.68 -2.94 -16.49
C LYS A 37 -14.41 -3.30 -15.72
N LEU A 38 -13.68 -4.34 -16.16
CA LEU A 38 -12.43 -4.75 -15.51
C LEU A 38 -11.38 -3.64 -15.54
N THR A 39 -11.19 -2.98 -16.68
CA THR A 39 -10.27 -1.82 -16.81
C THR A 39 -10.69 -0.66 -15.92
N THR A 40 -11.98 -0.38 -15.80
CA THR A 40 -12.48 0.72 -14.95
C THR A 40 -12.16 0.47 -13.48
N ILE A 41 -12.43 -0.75 -12.99
CA ILE A 41 -12.16 -1.12 -11.61
C ILE A 41 -10.65 -1.17 -11.34
N PHE A 42 -9.85 -1.77 -12.23
CA PHE A 42 -8.39 -1.77 -12.11
C PHE A 42 -7.84 -0.35 -11.99
N ASN A 43 -8.26 0.57 -12.87
CA ASN A 43 -7.85 1.97 -12.80
C ASN A 43 -8.34 2.67 -11.53
N GLY A 44 -9.53 2.31 -11.03
CA GLY A 44 -10.05 2.81 -9.77
C GLY A 44 -9.21 2.38 -8.58
N ILE A 45 -8.77 1.12 -8.55
CA ILE A 45 -7.86 0.59 -7.52
C ILE A 45 -6.52 1.32 -7.56
N VAL A 46 -5.92 1.47 -8.75
CA VAL A 46 -4.64 2.18 -8.91
C VAL A 46 -4.73 3.64 -8.48
N LYS A 47 -5.86 4.31 -8.71
CA LYS A 47 -6.10 5.70 -8.28
C LYS A 47 -6.54 5.84 -6.83
N GLY A 48 -6.76 4.73 -6.11
CA GLY A 48 -7.28 4.73 -4.75
C GLY A 48 -8.76 5.15 -4.64
N THR A 49 -9.53 5.13 -5.74
CA THR A 49 -10.97 5.43 -5.73
C THR A 49 -11.84 4.19 -5.53
N GLU A 50 -11.30 2.99 -5.78
CA GLU A 50 -11.98 1.71 -5.59
C GLU A 50 -11.20 0.85 -4.58
N PRO A 51 -11.87 0.05 -3.73
CA PRO A 51 -11.21 -0.81 -2.76
C PRO A 51 -10.62 -2.08 -3.41
N LEU A 52 -9.51 -2.57 -2.86
CA LEU A 52 -8.86 -3.81 -3.28
C LEU A 52 -9.69 -5.08 -3.01
N ASN A 53 -10.58 -5.07 -2.02
CA ASN A 53 -11.34 -6.26 -1.62
C ASN A 53 -12.64 -6.47 -2.40
N GLN A 54 -12.80 -5.82 -3.55
CA GLN A 54 -14.00 -5.97 -4.37
C GLN A 54 -13.94 -7.27 -5.19
N TYR A 55 -15.02 -8.04 -5.16
CA TYR A 55 -15.16 -9.23 -6.01
C TYR A 55 -15.94 -8.90 -7.30
N LEU A 56 -15.35 -9.23 -8.44
CA LEU A 56 -16.02 -9.13 -9.74
C LEU A 56 -16.67 -10.47 -10.11
N PRO A 57 -17.97 -10.50 -10.44
CA PRO A 57 -18.64 -11.73 -10.83
C PRO A 57 -18.09 -12.27 -12.16
N ILE A 58 -17.78 -13.56 -12.19
CA ILE A 58 -17.32 -14.29 -13.38
C ILE A 58 -18.55 -14.76 -14.15
N ASN A 59 -18.93 -14.01 -15.19
CA ASN A 59 -20.13 -14.29 -16.00
C ASN A 59 -19.82 -15.02 -17.31
N SER A 60 -18.55 -15.28 -17.62
CA SER A 60 -18.13 -16.00 -18.82
C SER A 60 -17.33 -17.25 -18.47
N LYS A 61 -17.36 -18.24 -19.36
CA LYS A 61 -16.62 -19.51 -19.24
C LYS A 61 -15.45 -19.58 -20.24
N ASP A 62 -14.97 -18.42 -20.66
CA ASP A 62 -13.89 -18.22 -21.63
C ASP A 62 -12.69 -17.52 -20.96
N GLU A 63 -11.75 -17.06 -21.77
CA GLU A 63 -10.54 -16.35 -21.34
C GLU A 63 -10.86 -15.03 -20.61
N ILE A 64 -12.01 -14.39 -20.88
CA ILE A 64 -12.45 -13.20 -20.14
C ILE A 64 -12.90 -13.58 -18.73
N GLY A 65 -13.53 -14.73 -18.59
CA GLY A 65 -13.86 -15.32 -17.29
C GLY A 65 -12.62 -15.63 -16.47
N GLU A 66 -11.64 -16.31 -17.07
CA GLU A 66 -10.35 -16.64 -16.43
C GLU A 66 -9.54 -15.38 -16.07
N LEU A 67 -9.54 -14.36 -16.93
CA LEU A 67 -8.93 -13.06 -16.64
C LEU A 67 -9.60 -12.37 -15.46
N THR A 68 -10.93 -12.43 -15.38
CA THR A 68 -11.69 -11.86 -14.26
C THR A 68 -11.36 -12.58 -12.95
N ASP A 69 -11.23 -13.91 -13.00
CA ASP A 69 -10.83 -14.70 -11.84
C ASP A 69 -9.40 -14.38 -11.40
N SER A 70 -8.45 -14.35 -12.33
CA SER A 70 -7.05 -13.98 -12.07
C SER A 70 -6.93 -12.58 -11.46
N PHE A 71 -7.73 -11.62 -11.95
CA PHE A 71 -7.82 -10.28 -11.37
C PHE A 71 -8.35 -10.32 -9.92
N ASN A 72 -9.42 -11.06 -9.65
CA ASN A 72 -9.96 -11.22 -8.29
C ASN A 72 -8.93 -11.83 -7.34
N GLN A 73 -8.21 -12.86 -7.78
CA GLN A 73 -7.16 -13.50 -7.00
C GLN A 73 -6.04 -12.49 -6.67
N MET A 74 -5.54 -11.76 -7.67
CA MET A 74 -4.53 -10.72 -7.46
C MET A 74 -5.02 -9.65 -6.46
N ALA A 75 -6.23 -9.13 -6.64
CA ALA A 75 -6.80 -8.08 -5.78
C ALA A 75 -6.91 -8.57 -4.32
N LYS A 76 -7.35 -9.82 -4.11
CA LYS A 76 -7.41 -10.47 -2.79
C LYS A 76 -6.02 -10.68 -2.18
N HIS A 77 -5.04 -11.13 -2.97
CA HIS A 77 -3.67 -11.29 -2.49
C HIS A 77 -3.06 -9.97 -2.02
N LEU A 78 -3.24 -8.90 -2.81
CA LEU A 78 -2.78 -7.56 -2.44
C LEU A 78 -3.48 -7.04 -1.18
N TYR A 79 -4.79 -7.23 -1.07
CA TYR A 79 -5.55 -6.84 0.12
C TYR A 79 -5.01 -7.54 1.39
N ASN A 80 -4.84 -8.87 1.33
CA ASN A 80 -4.32 -9.64 2.45
C ASN A 80 -2.90 -9.19 2.84
N ALA A 81 -2.03 -8.98 1.85
CA ALA A 81 -0.67 -8.50 2.11
C ALA A 81 -0.67 -7.13 2.79
N GLN A 82 -1.57 -6.22 2.38
CA GLN A 82 -1.72 -4.91 3.02
C GLN A 82 -2.20 -5.03 4.47
N GLU A 83 -3.19 -5.88 4.72
CA GLU A 83 -3.71 -6.09 6.07
C GLU A 83 -2.68 -6.75 7.00
N ASP A 84 -1.93 -7.72 6.49
CA ASP A 84 -0.83 -8.35 7.23
C ASP A 84 0.27 -7.36 7.57
N LEU A 85 0.66 -6.49 6.62
CA LEU A 85 1.63 -5.42 6.87
C LEU A 85 1.15 -4.46 7.95
N LYS A 86 -0.12 -4.04 7.88
CA LYS A 86 -0.73 -3.17 8.88
C LYS A 86 -0.74 -3.81 10.26
N LYS A 87 -1.19 -5.07 10.36
CA LYS A 87 -1.23 -5.83 11.61
C LYS A 87 0.17 -6.02 12.20
N ASN A 88 1.17 -6.27 11.37
CA ASN A 88 2.55 -6.38 11.81
C ASN A 88 3.07 -5.05 12.35
N ALA A 89 2.79 -3.94 11.67
CA ALA A 89 3.15 -2.60 12.13
C ALA A 89 2.46 -2.25 13.47
N GLU A 90 1.18 -2.57 13.62
CA GLU A 90 0.44 -2.40 14.88
C GLU A 90 0.99 -3.27 16.01
N THR A 91 1.37 -4.51 15.70
CA THR A 91 1.99 -5.42 16.67
C THR A 91 3.35 -4.90 17.12
N LEU A 92 4.23 -4.50 16.20
CA LEU A 92 5.53 -3.91 16.52
C LEU A 92 5.37 -2.63 17.34
N ARG A 93 4.40 -1.78 16.99
CA ARG A 93 4.08 -0.58 17.75
C ARG A 93 3.61 -0.92 19.17
N SER A 94 2.73 -1.89 19.32
CA SER A 94 2.24 -2.33 20.63
C SER A 94 3.38 -2.87 21.51
N ILE A 95 4.28 -3.68 20.93
CA ILE A 95 5.48 -4.16 21.62
C ILE A 95 6.37 -2.99 22.03
N PHE A 96 6.69 -2.08 21.10
CA PHE A 96 7.53 -0.91 21.36
C PHE A 96 6.97 -0.04 22.49
N GLU A 97 5.66 0.23 22.47
CA GLU A 97 4.95 1.01 23.50
C GLU A 97 4.88 0.26 24.84
N GLY A 98 4.81 -1.07 24.84
CA GLY A 98 4.73 -1.92 26.03
C GLY A 98 6.07 -2.18 26.73
N ILE A 99 7.20 -1.74 26.18
CA ILE A 99 8.51 -1.82 26.85
C ILE A 99 8.53 -0.85 28.04
N SER A 100 8.77 -1.38 29.24
CA SER A 100 8.81 -0.60 30.49
C SER A 100 10.00 0.35 30.60
N ASP A 101 11.10 0.05 29.90
CA ASP A 101 12.29 0.90 29.89
C ASP A 101 12.07 2.09 28.93
N PRO A 102 12.47 3.32 29.31
CA PRO A 102 12.48 4.46 28.42
C PRO A 102 13.27 4.18 27.13
N LEU A 103 12.59 4.19 25.99
CA LEU A 103 13.20 3.93 24.68
C LEU A 103 12.91 5.09 23.72
N ALA A 104 13.98 5.56 23.07
CA ALA A 104 13.93 6.62 22.07
C ALA A 104 14.82 6.25 20.88
N LEU A 105 14.33 6.53 19.68
CA LEU A 105 15.16 6.60 18.47
C LEU A 105 15.53 8.06 18.24
N VAL A 106 16.82 8.30 18.06
CA VAL A 106 17.39 9.65 17.98
C VAL A 106 18.24 9.72 16.73
N ASN A 107 18.04 10.77 15.94
CA ASN A 107 18.83 11.04 14.75
C ASN A 107 20.24 11.54 15.12
N PRO A 108 21.19 11.51 14.18
CA PRO A 108 22.54 12.03 14.39
C PRO A 108 22.58 13.51 14.80
N ASP A 109 21.57 14.31 14.44
CA ASP A 109 21.41 15.72 14.80
C ASP A 109 20.77 15.94 16.19
N CYS A 110 20.66 14.89 17.02
CA CYS A 110 19.95 14.87 18.30
C CYS A 110 18.43 15.05 18.22
N SER A 111 17.83 15.11 17.03
CA SER A 111 16.37 15.16 16.93
C SER A 111 15.75 13.81 17.29
N LEU A 112 14.65 13.87 18.04
CA LEU A 112 13.91 12.69 18.46
C LEU A 112 13.02 12.19 17.30
N GLU A 113 13.26 10.98 16.80
CA GLU A 113 12.47 10.41 15.71
C GLU A 113 11.22 9.70 16.25
N ILE A 114 11.37 8.85 17.27
CA ILE A 114 10.25 8.15 17.91
C ILE A 114 10.56 7.80 19.37
N THR A 115 9.54 7.75 20.23
CA THR A 115 9.66 7.32 21.63
C THR A 115 8.53 6.40 22.03
N ASN A 116 8.79 5.52 22.99
CA ASN A 116 7.75 4.70 23.61
C ASN A 116 7.05 5.43 24.78
N GLN A 117 6.01 4.82 25.32
CA GLN A 117 5.25 5.33 26.45
C GLN A 117 6.12 5.54 27.69
N ALA A 118 6.97 4.59 28.04
CA ALA A 118 7.85 4.69 29.20
C ALA A 118 8.76 5.92 29.14
N TYR A 119 9.31 6.24 27.97
CA TYR A 119 10.13 7.44 27.77
C TYR A 119 9.32 8.72 27.99
N ARG A 120 8.11 8.79 27.44
CA ARG A 120 7.25 9.97 27.62
C ARG A 120 6.86 10.17 29.08
N GLU A 121 6.57 9.09 29.81
CA GLU A 121 6.32 9.13 31.25
C GLU A 121 7.55 9.53 32.06
N TRP A 122 8.74 9.06 31.66
CA TRP A 122 10.01 9.42 32.28
C TRP A 122 10.31 10.91 32.15
N VAL A 123 10.14 11.48 30.96
CA VAL A 123 10.29 12.93 30.73
C VAL A 123 9.22 13.73 31.46
N ALA A 124 7.96 13.25 31.51
CA ALA A 124 6.88 13.90 32.24
C ALA A 124 7.13 13.99 33.76
N LYS A 125 7.95 13.09 34.32
CA LYS A 125 8.41 13.13 35.72
C LYS A 125 9.52 14.16 35.95
N GLY A 126 9.89 14.93 34.93
CA GLY A 126 10.93 15.95 35.00
C GLY A 126 12.36 15.41 34.85
N VAL A 127 12.53 14.14 34.48
CA VAL A 127 13.85 13.60 34.17
C VAL A 127 14.24 14.06 32.77
N SER A 128 15.40 14.70 32.63
CA SER A 128 15.83 15.25 31.35
C SER A 128 16.09 14.15 30.32
N ALA A 129 15.64 14.37 29.10
CA ALA A 129 16.03 13.56 27.95
C ALA A 129 17.56 13.51 27.85
N VAL A 130 18.11 12.33 27.53
CA VAL A 130 19.55 12.09 27.45
C VAL A 130 20.21 13.02 26.43
N PHE A 131 19.54 13.36 25.33
CA PHE A 131 20.08 14.20 24.26
C PHE A 131 19.25 15.48 24.12
N THR A 132 19.65 16.54 24.80
CA THR A 132 18.91 17.84 24.84
C THR A 132 19.64 18.99 24.17
N LYS A 133 20.92 18.83 23.82
CA LYS A 133 21.73 19.87 23.17
C LYS A 133 22.05 19.47 21.73
N GLU A 134 22.17 20.48 20.86
CA GLU A 134 22.66 20.30 19.49
C GLU A 134 24.05 19.64 19.54
N CYS A 135 24.22 18.54 18.79
CA CYS A 135 25.52 17.89 18.66
C CYS A 135 26.12 18.14 17.28
N HIS A 136 27.43 18.40 17.27
CA HIS A 136 28.26 18.39 16.07
C HIS A 136 29.28 17.25 16.17
N ALA A 137 29.31 16.39 15.14
CA ALA A 137 30.22 15.23 15.08
C ALA A 137 31.72 15.63 15.12
N GLU A 138 32.03 16.87 14.81
CA GLU A 138 33.40 17.39 14.72
C GLU A 138 34.03 17.69 16.08
N ASN A 139 33.21 17.85 17.14
CA ASN A 139 33.67 18.16 18.50
C ASN A 139 32.94 17.28 19.52
N CYS A 140 33.42 16.04 19.65
CA CYS A 140 32.99 15.14 20.72
C CYS A 140 33.59 15.56 22.06
N ASP A 141 32.93 16.50 22.74
CA ASP A 141 33.27 16.86 24.12
C ASP A 141 32.68 15.84 25.10
N ALA A 142 33.43 15.47 26.14
CA ALA A 142 33.03 14.42 27.09
C ALA A 142 31.81 14.82 27.93
N ASP A 143 31.59 16.13 28.11
CA ASP A 143 30.47 16.69 28.87
C ASP A 143 29.20 16.88 28.01
N THR A 144 29.29 16.73 26.69
CA THR A 144 28.15 16.87 25.78
C THR A 144 27.58 15.50 25.47
N LEU A 145 26.37 15.25 25.96
CA LEU A 145 25.58 14.07 25.63
C LEU A 145 25.24 14.08 24.15
N CYS A 146 26.10 13.46 23.34
CA CYS A 146 25.95 13.35 21.89
C CYS A 146 25.76 11.89 21.46
N PRO A 147 24.70 11.57 20.68
CA PRO A 147 24.45 10.21 20.19
C PRO A 147 25.59 9.65 19.34
N ILE A 148 26.18 10.47 18.45
CA ILE A 148 27.26 10.04 17.54
C ILE A 148 28.50 9.64 18.34
N CYS A 149 28.92 10.48 19.30
CA CYS A 149 30.08 10.21 20.15
C CYS A 149 29.86 8.99 21.06
N PHE A 150 28.64 8.83 21.57
CA PHE A 150 28.27 7.66 22.37
C PHE A 150 28.30 6.38 21.53
N LEU A 151 27.79 6.43 20.29
CA LEU A 151 27.82 5.33 19.35
C LEU A 151 29.26 4.95 18.97
N GLU A 152 30.14 5.92 18.70
CA GLU A 152 31.56 5.66 18.46
C GLU A 152 32.23 4.96 19.65
N LYS A 153 31.92 5.39 20.88
CA LYS A 153 32.42 4.75 22.11
C LYS A 153 31.93 3.30 22.22
N VAL A 154 30.64 3.04 21.99
CA VAL A 154 30.07 1.68 21.97
C VAL A 154 30.74 0.81 20.90
N MET A 155 30.92 1.34 19.68
CA MET A 155 31.54 0.62 18.56
C MET A 155 33.02 0.29 18.82
N ARG A 156 33.75 1.25 19.40
CA ARG A 156 35.16 1.08 19.78
C ARG A 156 35.33 0.07 20.92
N GLU A 157 34.50 0.17 21.96
CA GLU A 157 34.60 -0.67 23.15
C GLU A 157 33.88 -2.03 23.01
N LYS A 158 33.02 -2.19 22.00
CA LYS A 158 32.19 -3.38 21.73
C LYS A 158 31.37 -3.84 22.93
N ARG A 159 30.97 -2.91 23.80
CA ARG A 159 30.16 -3.16 24.99
C ARG A 159 29.11 -2.06 25.13
N ALA A 160 28.01 -2.39 25.81
CA ALA A 160 27.05 -1.38 26.21
C ALA A 160 27.74 -0.35 27.10
N VAL A 161 27.61 0.93 26.74
CA VAL A 161 28.03 2.04 27.60
C VAL A 161 26.80 2.42 28.42
N SER A 162 26.90 2.27 29.74
CA SER A 162 25.93 2.79 30.69
C SER A 162 26.63 3.87 31.51
N GLU A 163 26.24 5.13 31.32
CA GLU A 163 26.55 6.15 32.31
C GLU A 163 25.37 6.18 33.28
N TYR A 164 25.65 6.13 34.59
CA TYR A 164 24.61 6.30 35.59
C TYR A 164 24.15 7.75 35.49
N TRP A 165 22.99 7.95 34.90
CA TRP A 165 22.33 9.24 34.82
C TRP A 165 21.68 9.52 36.18
N GLU A 166 22.49 9.93 37.16
CA GLU A 166 21.99 10.49 38.43
C GLU A 166 21.32 11.85 38.22
#